data_AF-A0A6J4FM05-F1
#
_entry.id   AF-A0A6J4FM05-F1
#
_cell.length_a   1.000
_cell.length_b   1.000
_cell.length_c   1.000
_cell.angle_alpha   90.00
_cell.angle_beta   90.00
_cell.angle_gamma   90.00
#
_symmetry.space_group_name_H-M   'P 1'
#
loop_
_entity.id
_entity.type
_entity.pdbx_description
1 polymer ?
#
loop_
_entity_poly.entity_id
_entity_poly.type
_entity_poly.pdbx_seq_one_letter_code
_entity_poly.pdbx_strand_id
1 'polypeptide(L)'
;MGIGRIASFLSTLSPASDAAQAAASVDSDMPDPQRLAEEAAAQQEHDRQRRQSGAAQDITQQLQTMISAVRTLNENAVQQGAAVAVSQAGTQLKNAVAGLGHLLAVVDAQSLGQSALPQLKQAGEVVDVVEAGLAGTQAAAEQVLRHLPAQQALAAQAATERFQTEMRAALDQVRGALGGMRA
;
A
#
# COMPACT_ATOMS: atom_id res chain seq x y z
N MET A 1 23.73 -16.55 12.20
CA MET A 1 23.37 -17.90 11.74
C MET A 1 21.87 -18.09 11.91
N GLY A 2 21.16 -18.50 10.86
CA GLY A 2 19.72 -18.71 10.90
C GLY A 2 19.13 -18.86 9.49
N ILE A 3 19.64 -19.85 8.75
CA ILE A 3 19.12 -20.27 7.44
C ILE A 3 17.94 -21.22 7.67
N GLY A 4 16.85 -20.99 6.97
CA GLY A 4 15.95 -22.04 6.46
C GLY A 4 14.73 -22.38 7.32
N ARG A 5 13.55 -22.42 6.69
CA ARG A 5 12.70 -23.63 6.47
C ARG A 5 11.55 -23.30 5.50
N ILE A 6 11.81 -23.48 4.20
CA ILE A 6 10.78 -23.71 3.18
C ILE A 6 10.48 -25.22 3.18
N ALA A 7 9.24 -25.59 2.83
CA ALA A 7 8.75 -26.92 2.49
C ALA A 7 8.26 -27.81 3.64
N SER A 8 6.94 -27.88 3.82
CA SER A 8 6.21 -29.05 4.36
C SER A 8 4.69 -28.90 4.10
N PHE A 9 4.24 -29.12 2.87
CA PHE A 9 2.80 -29.22 2.54
C PHE A 9 2.51 -30.31 1.48
N LEU A 10 3.32 -31.36 1.38
CA LEU A 10 3.16 -32.40 0.35
C LEU A 10 3.18 -33.87 0.82
N SER A 11 3.00 -34.15 2.10
CA SER A 11 2.89 -35.54 2.56
C SER A 11 1.86 -35.71 3.66
N THR A 12 0.63 -36.10 3.31
CA THR A 12 -0.02 -37.30 3.85
C THR A 12 -1.30 -37.62 3.08
N LEU A 13 -1.21 -38.66 2.26
CA LEU A 13 -2.32 -39.37 1.61
C LEU A 13 -3.00 -40.32 2.62
N SER A 14 -4.34 -40.37 2.52
CA SER A 14 -5.28 -41.45 2.90
C SER A 14 -5.53 -41.70 4.41
N PRO A 15 -6.79 -42.06 4.76
CA PRO A 15 -7.24 -43.44 4.56
C PRO A 15 -8.48 -43.57 3.68
N ALA A 16 -8.49 -44.66 2.91
CA ALA A 16 -9.68 -45.26 2.33
C ALA A 16 -10.49 -45.97 3.42
N SER A 17 -11.82 -45.95 3.24
CA SER A 17 -12.80 -46.97 3.63
C SER A 17 -12.90 -47.38 5.09
N ASP A 18 -13.93 -46.87 5.79
CA ASP A 18 -14.96 -47.72 6.42
C ASP A 18 -16.17 -46.85 6.81
N ALA A 19 -17.26 -46.94 6.06
CA ALA A 19 -18.61 -46.57 6.48
C ALA A 19 -19.62 -47.07 5.44
N ALA A 20 -19.54 -48.37 5.11
CA ALA A 20 -20.71 -49.06 4.61
C ALA A 20 -21.54 -49.48 5.82
N GLN A 21 -22.85 -49.22 5.76
CA GLN A 21 -23.91 -49.66 6.69
C GLN A 21 -24.06 -48.91 8.00
N ALA A 22 -24.87 -47.84 7.95
CA ALA A 22 -25.91 -47.59 8.94
C ALA A 22 -26.96 -46.62 8.37
N ALA A 23 -27.65 -47.02 7.30
CA ALA A 23 -28.86 -46.32 6.84
C ALA A 23 -30.04 -47.28 6.98
N ALA A 24 -30.37 -47.60 8.23
CA ALA A 24 -31.65 -48.16 8.59
C ALA A 24 -32.43 -47.07 9.33
N SER A 25 -33.51 -46.62 8.69
CA SER A 25 -34.66 -45.92 9.28
C SER A 25 -34.38 -44.50 9.78
N VAL A 26 -34.58 -43.50 8.92
CA VAL A 26 -35.15 -42.23 9.37
C VAL A 26 -36.20 -41.77 8.35
N ASP A 27 -37.36 -41.55 8.93
CA ASP A 27 -38.60 -40.99 8.45
C ASP A 27 -38.40 -39.74 7.58
N SER A 28 -39.38 -39.52 6.70
CA SER A 28 -39.46 -38.41 5.76
C SER A 28 -39.49 -37.04 6.48
N ASP A 29 -38.37 -36.34 6.50
CA ASP A 29 -38.32 -34.88 6.60
C ASP A 29 -37.19 -34.41 5.66
N MET A 30 -37.47 -34.42 4.35
CA MET A 30 -36.54 -33.90 3.36
C MET A 30 -36.55 -32.36 3.49
N PRO A 31 -35.44 -31.71 3.90
CA PRO A 31 -35.34 -30.27 3.82
C PRO A 31 -35.53 -29.84 2.35
N ASP A 32 -36.43 -28.89 2.11
CA ASP A 32 -36.69 -28.34 0.78
C ASP A 32 -35.37 -28.00 0.07
N PRO A 33 -35.06 -28.64 -1.08
CA PRO A 33 -33.78 -28.44 -1.77
C PRO A 33 -33.60 -26.99 -2.26
N GLN A 34 -34.70 -26.23 -2.40
CA GLN A 34 -34.64 -24.79 -2.66
C GLN A 34 -34.16 -23.98 -1.44
N ARG A 35 -34.57 -24.33 -0.22
CA ARG A 35 -34.09 -23.67 1.00
C ARG A 35 -32.62 -23.95 1.26
N LEU A 36 -32.16 -25.18 1.01
CA LEU A 36 -30.74 -25.53 1.12
C LEU A 36 -29.87 -24.78 0.09
N ALA A 37 -30.39 -24.55 -1.12
CA ALA A 37 -29.70 -23.77 -2.14
C ALA A 37 -29.65 -22.26 -1.79
N GLU A 38 -30.72 -21.70 -1.23
CA GLU A 38 -30.74 -20.32 -0.73
C GLU A 38 -29.84 -20.13 0.50
N GLU A 39 -29.81 -21.07 1.44
CA GLU A 39 -28.91 -21.02 2.60
C GLU A 39 -27.44 -21.17 2.20
N ALA A 40 -27.14 -22.04 1.23
CA ALA A 40 -25.79 -22.17 0.68
C ALA A 40 -25.35 -20.91 -0.07
N ALA A 41 -26.25 -20.29 -0.86
CA ALA A 41 -25.97 -19.03 -1.53
C ALA A 41 -25.76 -17.88 -0.54
N ALA A 42 -26.59 -17.79 0.50
CA ALA A 42 -26.48 -16.78 1.56
C ALA A 42 -25.21 -16.97 2.42
N GLN A 43 -24.79 -18.21 2.68
CA GLN A 43 -23.51 -18.49 3.35
C GLN A 43 -22.31 -18.10 2.47
N GLN A 44 -22.36 -18.42 1.18
CA GLN A 44 -21.29 -18.08 0.24
C GLN A 44 -21.14 -16.56 0.04
N GLU A 45 -22.25 -15.82 0.07
CA GLU A 45 -22.27 -14.36 0.03
C GLU A 45 -21.75 -13.74 1.34
N HIS A 46 -22.13 -14.29 2.51
CA HIS A 46 -21.57 -13.87 3.79
C HIS A 46 -20.06 -14.11 3.90
N ASP A 47 -19.56 -15.24 3.41
CA ASP A 47 -18.12 -15.53 3.41
C ASP A 47 -17.35 -14.60 2.47
N ARG A 48 -17.92 -14.25 1.32
CA ARG A 48 -17.35 -13.22 0.44
C ARG A 48 -17.32 -11.86 1.11
N GLN A 49 -18.42 -11.42 1.72
CA GLN A 49 -18.49 -10.14 2.43
C GLN A 49 -17.47 -10.07 3.58
N ARG A 50 -17.34 -11.13 4.40
CA ARG A 50 -16.34 -11.16 5.48
C ARG A 50 -14.91 -11.06 4.97
N ARG A 51 -14.56 -11.78 3.89
CA ARG A 51 -13.22 -11.70 3.28
C ARG A 51 -12.95 -10.32 2.69
N GLN A 52 -13.94 -9.71 2.06
CA GLN A 52 -13.83 -8.39 1.46
C GLN A 52 -13.70 -7.30 2.54
N SER A 53 -14.43 -7.40 3.65
CA SER A 53 -14.29 -6.51 4.81
C SER A 53 -12.95 -6.67 5.54
N GLY A 54 -12.41 -7.89 5.65
CA GLY A 54 -11.07 -8.12 6.22
C GLY A 54 -9.96 -7.49 5.38
N ALA A 55 -9.97 -7.76 4.07
CA ALA A 55 -9.00 -7.16 3.13
C ALA A 55 -9.08 -5.63 3.10
N ALA A 56 -10.28 -5.06 3.18
CA ALA A 56 -10.49 -3.62 3.28
C ALA A 56 -9.81 -3.01 4.51
N GLN A 57 -9.93 -3.66 5.67
CA GLN A 57 -9.32 -3.20 6.92
C GLN A 57 -7.79 -3.28 6.86
N ASP A 58 -7.25 -4.39 6.34
CA ASP A 58 -5.81 -4.57 6.17
C ASP A 58 -5.19 -3.49 5.26
N ILE A 59 -5.84 -3.21 4.12
CA ILE A 59 -5.39 -2.17 3.16
C ILE A 59 -5.45 -0.79 3.81
N THR A 60 -6.51 -0.49 4.56
CA THR A 60 -6.67 0.80 5.24
C THR A 60 -5.58 1.01 6.29
N GLN A 61 -5.24 -0.04 7.04
CA GLN A 61 -4.16 -0.01 8.03
C GLN A 61 -2.79 0.15 7.37
N GLN A 62 -2.55 -0.58 6.28
CA GLN A 62 -1.32 -0.46 5.49
C GLN A 62 -1.15 0.95 4.92
N LEU A 63 -2.24 1.57 4.44
CA LEU A 63 -2.24 2.94 3.96
C LEU A 63 -1.88 3.92 5.10
N GLN A 64 -2.46 3.75 6.28
CA GLN A 64 -2.15 4.60 7.45
C GLN A 64 -0.68 4.47 7.88
N THR A 65 -0.13 3.26 7.89
CA THR A 65 1.30 3.03 8.17
C THR A 65 2.18 3.72 7.14
N MET A 66 1.84 3.62 5.85
CA MET A 66 2.60 4.27 4.77
C MET A 66 2.54 5.80 4.88
N ILE A 67 1.36 6.38 5.14
CA ILE A 67 1.18 7.82 5.35
C ILE A 67 2.07 8.31 6.50
N SER A 68 2.10 7.57 7.61
CA SER A 68 2.93 7.91 8.78
C SER A 68 4.42 7.82 8.43
N ALA A 69 4.84 6.78 7.72
CA ALA A 69 6.22 6.60 7.28
C ALA A 69 6.67 7.74 6.35
N VAL A 70 5.84 8.12 5.37
CA VAL A 70 6.12 9.24 4.46
C VAL A 70 6.27 10.55 5.23
N ARG A 71 5.39 10.82 6.22
CA ARG A 71 5.49 12.01 7.06
C ARG A 71 6.80 12.06 7.84
N THR A 72 7.15 10.97 8.54
CA THR A 72 8.42 10.90 9.29
C THR A 72 9.64 11.00 8.38
N LEU A 73 9.62 10.36 7.21
CA LEU A 73 10.72 10.45 6.24
C LEU A 73 10.85 11.87 5.67
N ASN A 74 9.74 12.56 5.45
CA ASN A 74 9.74 13.94 5.00
C ASN A 74 10.33 14.87 6.07
N GLU A 75 9.90 14.74 7.34
CA GLU A 75 10.49 15.52 8.44
C GLU A 75 12.01 15.31 8.55
N ASN A 76 12.47 14.07 8.43
CA ASN A 76 13.90 13.75 8.41
C ASN A 76 14.62 14.27 7.16
N ALA A 77 13.95 14.30 6.01
CA ALA A 77 14.49 14.87 4.79
C ALA A 77 14.61 16.40 4.90
N VAL A 78 13.58 17.09 5.37
CA VAL A 78 13.62 18.54 5.60
C VAL A 78 14.76 18.93 6.54
N GLN A 79 15.00 18.15 7.61
CA GLN A 79 16.14 18.35 8.50
C GLN A 79 17.51 18.18 7.81
N GLN A 80 17.60 17.32 6.78
CA GLN A 80 18.81 17.12 5.97
C GLN A 80 18.98 18.18 4.87
N GLY A 81 17.92 18.93 4.54
CA GLY A 81 17.96 20.06 3.61
C GLY A 81 18.54 19.70 2.24
N ALA A 82 19.60 20.41 1.84
CA ALA A 82 20.27 20.23 0.55
C ALA A 82 20.83 18.81 0.31
N ALA A 83 21.15 18.08 1.38
CA ALA A 83 21.73 16.74 1.26
C ALA A 83 20.69 15.68 0.87
N VAL A 84 19.39 15.98 0.92
CA VAL A 84 18.31 15.03 0.65
C VAL A 84 18.45 14.34 -0.70
N ALA A 85 18.79 15.09 -1.75
CA ALA A 85 18.87 14.53 -3.10
C ALA A 85 19.93 13.44 -3.26
N VAL A 86 20.94 13.44 -2.40
CA VAL A 86 22.04 12.47 -2.40
C VAL A 86 22.04 11.58 -1.15
N SER A 87 21.06 11.75 -0.26
CA SER A 87 21.00 10.98 0.99
C SER A 87 20.12 9.74 0.87
N GLN A 88 20.42 8.78 1.74
CA GLN A 88 19.61 7.59 1.91
C GLN A 88 18.16 7.95 2.30
N ALA A 89 17.96 9.02 3.07
CA ALA A 89 16.64 9.47 3.49
C ALA A 89 15.81 10.02 2.32
N GLY A 90 16.42 10.77 1.39
CA GLY A 90 15.72 11.20 0.17
C GLY A 90 15.31 10.00 -0.70
N THR A 91 16.20 9.01 -0.84
CA THR A 91 15.86 7.77 -1.57
C THR A 91 14.72 7.00 -0.89
N GLN A 92 14.75 6.89 0.44
CA GLN A 92 13.67 6.25 1.21
C GLN A 92 12.35 7.01 1.09
N LEU A 93 12.37 8.34 1.18
CA LEU A 93 11.20 9.18 0.99
C LEU A 93 10.58 8.96 -0.40
N LYS A 94 11.41 8.93 -1.44
CA LYS A 94 10.97 8.67 -2.82
C LYS A 94 10.26 7.32 -2.94
N ASN A 95 10.89 6.27 -2.42
CA ASN A 95 10.33 4.93 -2.45
C ASN A 95 9.02 4.83 -1.65
N ALA A 96 8.93 5.54 -0.53
CA ALA A 96 7.71 5.59 0.29
C ALA A 96 6.56 6.33 -0.43
N VAL A 97 6.84 7.45 -1.11
CA VAL A 97 5.86 8.19 -1.92
C VAL A 97 5.38 7.35 -3.11
N ALA A 98 6.31 6.67 -3.81
CA ALA A 98 5.94 5.75 -4.89
C ALA A 98 5.09 4.56 -4.39
N GLY A 99 5.46 3.98 -3.23
CA GLY A 99 4.68 2.92 -2.58
C GLY A 99 3.28 3.38 -2.16
N LEU A 100 3.15 4.61 -1.66
CA LEU A 100 1.86 5.23 -1.37
C LEU A 100 0.98 5.32 -2.63
N GLY A 101 1.55 5.77 -3.76
CA GLY A 101 0.85 5.83 -5.04
C GLY A 101 0.34 4.47 -5.51
N HIS A 102 1.16 3.42 -5.34
CA HIS A 102 0.77 2.05 -5.68
C HIS A 102 -0.37 1.54 -4.80
N LEU A 103 -0.34 1.79 -3.49
CA LEU A 103 -1.43 1.42 -2.59
C LEU A 103 -2.72 2.17 -2.93
N LEU A 104 -2.64 3.45 -3.27
CA LEU A 104 -3.80 4.25 -3.66
C LEU A 104 -4.44 3.73 -4.95
N ALA A 105 -3.65 3.29 -5.93
CA ALA A 105 -4.17 2.64 -7.13
C ALA A 105 -4.88 1.29 -6.82
N VAL A 106 -4.38 0.54 -5.82
CA VAL A 106 -5.03 -0.71 -5.38
C VAL A 106 -6.34 -0.43 -4.62
N VAL A 107 -6.39 0.65 -3.82
CA VAL A 107 -7.60 1.09 -3.10
C VAL A 107 -8.71 1.49 -4.08
N ASP A 108 -8.36 2.22 -5.14
CA ASP A 108 -9.27 2.59 -6.24
C ASP A 108 -9.87 1.35 -6.92
N ALA A 109 -9.02 0.40 -7.32
CA ALA A 109 -9.44 -0.84 -7.98
C ALA A 109 -10.36 -1.73 -7.12
N GLN A 110 -10.32 -1.60 -5.79
CA GLN A 110 -11.13 -2.38 -4.85
C GLN A 110 -12.41 -1.68 -4.39
N SER A 111 -12.72 -0.48 -4.90
CA SER A 111 -13.95 0.26 -4.59
C SER A 111 -14.21 0.47 -3.09
N LEU A 112 -13.15 0.71 -2.31
CA LEU A 112 -13.22 0.96 -0.85
C LEU A 112 -13.75 2.36 -0.49
N GLY A 113 -14.47 3.00 -1.41
CA GLY A 113 -14.64 4.45 -1.56
C GLY A 113 -15.33 5.21 -0.42
N GLN A 114 -15.86 4.55 0.61
CA GLN A 114 -16.41 5.23 1.79
C GLN A 114 -15.62 4.97 3.07
N SER A 115 -15.08 3.76 3.26
CA SER A 115 -14.33 3.39 4.46
C SER A 115 -12.92 3.98 4.48
N ALA A 116 -12.32 4.22 3.30
CA ALA A 116 -10.97 4.74 3.14
C ALA A 116 -10.91 6.28 2.99
N LEU A 117 -12.05 6.98 2.92
CA LEU A 117 -12.12 8.44 2.73
C LEU A 117 -11.21 9.27 3.66
N PRO A 118 -11.19 9.03 4.99
CA PRO A 118 -10.33 9.83 5.87
C PRO A 118 -8.84 9.58 5.58
N GLN A 119 -8.46 8.35 5.23
CA GLN A 119 -7.08 8.02 4.88
C GLN A 119 -6.68 8.58 3.51
N LEU A 120 -7.61 8.60 2.54
CA LEU A 120 -7.40 9.26 1.24
C LEU A 120 -7.16 10.76 1.41
N LYS A 121 -7.93 11.43 2.29
CA LYS A 121 -7.73 12.84 2.62
C LYS A 121 -6.35 13.08 3.27
N GLN A 122 -5.98 12.24 4.23
CA GLN A 122 -4.66 12.32 4.88
C GLN A 122 -3.50 12.07 3.91
N ALA A 123 -3.67 11.14 2.95
CA ALA A 123 -2.69 10.91 1.91
C ALA A 123 -2.48 12.17 1.05
N GLY A 124 -3.56 12.86 0.67
CA GLY A 124 -3.48 14.14 -0.04
C GLY A 124 -2.75 15.22 0.76
N GLU A 125 -3.09 15.40 2.03
CA GLU A 125 -2.40 16.37 2.91
C GLU A 125 -0.91 16.07 3.04
N VAL A 126 -0.53 14.79 3.16
CA VAL A 126 0.88 14.40 3.24
C VAL A 126 1.62 14.65 1.92
N VAL A 127 0.98 14.41 0.78
CA VAL A 127 1.55 14.73 -0.55
C VAL A 127 1.81 16.22 -0.68
N ASP A 128 0.88 17.08 -0.26
CA ASP A 128 1.06 18.53 -0.29
C ASP A 128 2.21 18.98 0.62
N VAL A 129 2.35 18.36 1.81
CA VAL A 129 3.49 18.63 2.71
C VAL A 129 4.81 18.12 2.14
N VAL A 130 4.83 17.00 1.41
CA VAL A 130 6.03 16.51 0.70
C VAL A 130 6.41 17.44 -0.44
N GLU A 131 5.45 17.94 -1.20
CA GLU A 131 5.71 18.91 -2.27
C GLU A 131 6.26 20.23 -1.73
N ALA A 132 5.66 20.76 -0.65
CA ALA A 132 6.16 21.95 0.03
C ALA A 132 7.59 21.75 0.58
N GLY A 133 7.87 20.56 1.16
CA GLY A 133 9.21 20.18 1.61
C GLY A 133 10.21 20.10 0.45
N LEU A 134 9.79 19.58 -0.71
CA LEU A 134 10.62 19.49 -1.90
C LEU A 134 11.06 20.88 -2.39
N ALA A 135 10.15 21.84 -2.45
CA ALA A 135 10.46 23.21 -2.82
C ALA A 135 11.48 23.84 -1.84
N GLY A 136 11.38 23.52 -0.54
CA GLY A 136 12.39 23.91 0.46
C GLY A 136 13.77 23.29 0.22
N THR A 137 13.82 22.01 -0.17
CA THR A 137 15.10 21.34 -0.50
C THR A 137 15.77 21.91 -1.74
N GLN A 138 15.01 22.40 -2.72
CA GLN A 138 15.56 23.09 -3.89
C GLN A 138 16.28 24.38 -3.48
N ALA A 139 15.63 25.22 -2.68
CA ALA A 139 16.22 26.47 -2.19
C ALA A 139 17.48 26.20 -1.35
N ALA A 140 17.45 25.16 -0.51
CA ALA A 140 18.62 24.73 0.27
C ALA A 140 19.76 24.21 -0.62
N ALA A 141 19.44 23.40 -1.63
CA ALA A 141 20.42 22.89 -2.59
C ALA A 141 21.07 24.02 -3.38
N GLU A 142 20.31 25.00 -3.88
CA GLU A 142 20.84 26.18 -4.56
C GLU A 142 21.74 27.04 -3.66
N GLN A 143 21.47 27.08 -2.37
CA GLN A 143 22.34 27.76 -1.41
C GLN A 143 23.66 27.01 -1.22
N VAL A 144 23.65 25.68 -1.11
CA VAL A 144 24.87 24.86 -0.99
C VAL A 144 25.69 24.85 -2.27
N LEU A 145 25.04 24.77 -3.44
CA LEU A 145 25.69 24.79 -4.75
C LEU A 145 26.52 26.05 -4.97
N ARG A 146 26.08 27.20 -4.44
CA ARG A 146 26.83 28.47 -4.50
C ARG A 146 28.15 28.46 -3.73
N HIS A 147 28.33 27.53 -2.80
CA HIS A 147 29.53 27.40 -1.96
C HIS A 147 30.44 26.23 -2.38
N LEU A 148 30.06 25.46 -3.41
CA LEU A 148 30.83 24.30 -3.87
C LEU A 148 31.78 24.64 -5.04
N PRO A 149 32.88 23.89 -5.18
CA PRO A 149 33.72 23.95 -6.38
C PRO A 149 32.93 23.57 -7.63
N ALA A 150 33.18 24.23 -8.77
CA ALA A 150 32.39 24.10 -9.99
C ALA A 150 32.12 22.66 -10.46
N GLN A 151 33.12 21.75 -10.37
CA GLN A 151 32.93 20.34 -10.74
C GLN A 151 31.98 19.60 -9.79
N GLN A 152 32.04 19.86 -8.50
CA GLN A 152 31.16 19.24 -7.50
C GLN A 152 29.76 19.83 -7.55
N ALA A 153 29.65 21.14 -7.83
CA ALA A 153 28.38 21.81 -8.05
C ALA A 153 27.62 21.20 -9.24
N LEU A 154 28.28 20.94 -10.37
CA LEU A 154 27.64 20.31 -11.53
C LEU A 154 27.11 18.90 -11.22
N ALA A 155 27.88 18.07 -10.50
CA ALA A 155 27.45 16.72 -10.14
C ALA A 155 26.28 16.74 -9.13
N ALA A 156 26.35 17.61 -8.12
CA ALA A 156 25.30 17.78 -7.13
C ALA A 156 24.01 18.37 -7.75
N GLN A 157 24.14 19.29 -8.70
CA GLN A 157 23.03 19.84 -9.46
C GLN A 157 22.32 18.75 -10.28
N ALA A 158 23.07 17.95 -11.04
CA ALA A 158 22.49 16.86 -11.83
C ALA A 158 21.77 15.80 -10.96
N ALA A 159 22.32 15.49 -9.78
CA ALA A 159 21.68 14.58 -8.82
C ALA A 159 20.38 15.19 -8.24
N THR A 160 20.42 16.48 -7.91
CA THR A 160 19.27 17.22 -7.38
C THR A 160 18.13 17.32 -8.40
N GLU A 161 18.45 17.64 -9.66
CA GLU A 161 17.48 17.73 -10.75
C GLU A 161 16.81 16.38 -11.03
N ARG A 162 17.57 15.28 -11.05
CA ARG A 162 17.02 13.92 -11.20
C ARG A 162 16.10 13.57 -10.04
N PHE A 163 16.55 13.80 -8.81
CA PHE A 163 15.75 13.53 -7.61
C PHE A 163 14.42 14.30 -7.64
N GLN A 164 14.46 15.60 -7.98
CA GLN A 164 13.25 16.42 -8.08
C GLN A 164 12.31 15.93 -9.17
N THR A 165 12.85 15.57 -10.35
CA THR A 165 12.07 15.05 -11.46
C THR A 165 11.36 13.75 -11.08
N GLU A 166 12.10 12.80 -10.49
CA GLU A 166 11.55 11.52 -10.05
C GLU A 166 10.51 11.68 -8.94
N MET A 167 10.78 12.56 -7.96
CA MET A 167 9.84 12.80 -6.87
C MET A 167 8.56 13.47 -7.38
N ARG A 168 8.68 14.45 -8.28
CA ARG A 168 7.52 15.11 -8.88
C ARG A 168 6.66 14.12 -9.66
N ALA A 169 7.28 13.23 -10.45
CA ALA A 169 6.57 12.15 -11.13
C ALA A 169 5.85 11.20 -10.15
N ALA A 170 6.46 10.87 -9.00
CA ALA A 170 5.82 10.06 -7.97
C ALA A 170 4.64 10.79 -7.31
N LEU A 171 4.77 12.09 -7.02
CA LEU A 171 3.70 12.92 -6.48
C LEU A 171 2.53 13.06 -7.47
N ASP A 172 2.83 13.23 -8.76
CA ASP A 172 1.82 13.31 -9.82
C ASP A 172 1.05 11.99 -9.97
N GLN A 173 1.72 10.84 -9.83
CA GLN A 173 1.04 9.53 -9.79
C GLN A 173 0.10 9.42 -8.59
N VAL A 174 0.53 9.86 -7.41
CA VAL A 174 -0.32 9.87 -6.21
C VAL A 174 -1.52 10.80 -6.41
N ARG A 175 -1.31 12.01 -6.93
CA ARG A 175 -2.40 12.95 -7.23
C ARG A 175 -3.35 12.42 -8.28
N GLY A 176 -2.86 11.76 -9.31
CA GLY A 176 -3.68 11.10 -10.33
C GLY A 176 -4.59 10.04 -9.71
N ALA A 177 -4.04 9.19 -8.82
CA ALA A 177 -4.82 8.20 -8.10
C ALA A 177 -5.88 8.85 -7.18
N LEU A 178 -5.51 9.89 -6.42
CA LEU A 178 -6.43 10.62 -5.54
C LEU A 178 -7.52 11.39 -6.31
N GLY A 179 -7.18 11.95 -7.48
CA GLY A 179 -8.10 12.68 -8.36
C GLY A 179 -9.10 11.74 -9.04
N GLY A 180 -8.67 10.54 -9.44
CA GLY A 180 -9.55 9.49 -9.96
C GLY A 180 -10.58 9.01 -8.95
N MET A 181 -10.21 8.93 -7.66
CA MET A 181 -11.10 8.51 -6.57
C MET A 181 -12.10 9.58 -6.09
N ARG A 182 -11.95 10.85 -6.54
CA ARG A 182 -12.83 11.98 -6.16
C ARG A 182 -13.88 12.33 -7.22
N ALA A 183 -13.79 11.76 -8.42
CA ALA A 183 -14.70 11.96 -9.55
C ALA A 183 -15.85 10.96 -9.53
#